data_AF-A0AAW3BD53-F1
#
_entry.id   AF-A0AAW3BD53-F1
#
_cell.length_a   1.000
_cell.length_b   1.000
_cell.length_c   1.000
_cell.angle_alpha   90.00
_cell.angle_beta   90.00
_cell.angle_gamma   90.00
#
_symmetry.space_group_name_H-M   'P 1'
#
loop_
_entity.id
_entity.type
_entity.pdbx_description
1 polymer ?
#
loop_
_entity_poly.entity_id
_entity_poly.type
_entity_poly.pdbx_seq_one_letter_code
_entity_poly.pdbx_strand_id
1 'polypeptide(L)'
;MSELSNIKQNWIGPMKTRTDEVWTTADFFATIYRRNGVNPAKIRVVPESVDVYEYDPANYVRQPAMYSCPDISSCDNRPNLTREERLQRYVFFSNFKWEDRKGWDVLLKAYWDAFGLSAPPELRERTTLVIKTRITQTYSPYLFNDSILHFIETWGRSGALPGLRSIADFPHIVVVEGKLSGAEIVQMYANADAFVYPTKAEGWGLPAAEAMAMGLPVLITEWSGPLQMMERDSCFRIPVDGLAEISPNSPYGY
;
A
#
# COMPACT_ATOMS: atom_id res chain seq x y z
N MET A 1 9.78 -2.20 -18.65
CA MET A 1 8.37 -2.68 -18.60
C MET A 1 8.07 -3.15 -17.19
N SER A 2 6.97 -2.71 -16.59
CA SER A 2 6.52 -3.20 -15.27
C SER A 2 5.92 -4.62 -15.35
N GLU A 3 5.89 -5.31 -14.22
CA GLU A 3 5.38 -6.68 -14.03
C GLU A 3 3.96 -6.82 -14.61
N LEU A 4 3.09 -5.86 -14.28
CA LEU A 4 1.71 -5.84 -14.74
C LEU A 4 1.54 -5.30 -16.15
N SER A 5 2.60 -4.81 -16.78
CA SER A 5 2.60 -4.35 -18.16
C SER A 5 3.14 -5.40 -19.13
N ASN A 6 3.15 -6.68 -18.76
CA ASN A 6 3.37 -7.77 -19.69
C ASN A 6 2.53 -8.98 -19.29
N ILE A 7 2.38 -9.95 -20.20
CA ILE A 7 1.63 -11.18 -19.97
C ILE A 7 2.44 -12.36 -20.47
N LYS A 8 2.44 -13.46 -19.71
CA LYS A 8 3.16 -14.67 -20.07
C LYS A 8 2.61 -15.23 -21.38
N GLN A 9 3.48 -15.52 -22.35
CA GLN A 9 3.06 -15.91 -23.70
C GLN A 9 2.24 -17.21 -23.72
N ASN A 10 2.51 -18.12 -22.78
CA ASN A 10 1.72 -19.34 -22.61
C ASN A 10 0.28 -19.10 -22.15
N TRP A 11 -0.06 -17.92 -21.62
CA TRP A 11 -1.43 -17.54 -21.26
C TRP A 11 -2.23 -17.00 -22.46
N ILE A 12 -1.55 -16.42 -23.45
CA ILE A 12 -2.19 -15.81 -24.63
C ILE A 12 -2.88 -16.84 -25.52
N GLY A 13 -2.24 -17.99 -25.75
CA GLY A 13 -2.82 -19.06 -26.57
C GLY A 13 -4.21 -19.48 -26.08
N PRO A 14 -4.36 -19.89 -24.81
CA PRO A 14 -5.66 -20.20 -24.22
C PRO A 14 -6.68 -19.05 -24.27
N MET A 15 -6.27 -17.80 -24.01
CA MET A 15 -7.16 -16.64 -24.10
C MET A 15 -7.70 -16.42 -25.53
N LYS A 16 -6.89 -16.73 -26.55
CA LYS A 16 -7.33 -16.63 -27.95
C LYS A 16 -8.30 -17.73 -28.33
N THR A 17 -7.97 -18.98 -27.99
CA THR A 17 -8.59 -20.15 -28.63
C THR A 17 -9.52 -20.97 -27.74
N ARG A 18 -9.43 -20.86 -26.42
CA ARG A 18 -10.13 -21.75 -25.47
C ARG A 18 -11.18 -21.07 -24.61
N THR A 19 -11.30 -19.74 -24.68
CA THR A 19 -12.24 -18.97 -23.87
C THR A 19 -13.20 -18.18 -24.76
N ASP A 20 -14.46 -18.07 -24.34
CA ASP A 20 -15.46 -17.22 -24.98
C ASP A 20 -15.27 -15.77 -24.56
N GLU A 21 -14.94 -15.54 -23.28
CA GLU A 21 -14.67 -14.23 -22.71
C GLU A 21 -13.40 -14.22 -21.86
N VAL A 22 -12.78 -13.04 -21.77
CA VAL A 22 -11.63 -12.74 -20.92
C VAL A 22 -11.97 -11.52 -20.08
N TRP A 23 -12.14 -11.73 -18.78
CA TRP A 23 -12.52 -10.68 -17.84
C TRP A 23 -11.29 -10.07 -17.18
N THR A 24 -11.31 -8.76 -16.99
CA THR A 24 -10.21 -8.02 -16.40
C THR A 24 -10.68 -6.86 -15.57
N THR A 25 -9.89 -6.46 -14.58
CA THR A 25 -10.27 -5.47 -13.58
C THR A 25 -10.26 -4.03 -14.09
N ALA A 26 -9.47 -3.74 -15.13
CA ALA A 26 -9.29 -2.38 -15.62
C ALA A 26 -8.95 -2.33 -17.12
N ASP A 27 -9.25 -1.19 -17.75
CA ASP A 27 -8.90 -0.91 -19.16
C ASP A 27 -7.40 -1.02 -19.45
N PHE A 28 -6.56 -0.77 -18.42
CA PHE A 28 -5.11 -0.98 -18.49
C PHE A 28 -4.76 -2.40 -18.95
N PHE A 29 -5.36 -3.41 -18.31
CA PHE A 29 -5.13 -4.82 -18.64
C PHE A 29 -5.83 -5.24 -19.93
N ALA A 30 -7.01 -4.71 -20.21
CA ALA A 30 -7.68 -4.93 -21.49
C ALA A 30 -6.77 -4.52 -22.66
N THR A 31 -6.07 -3.38 -22.53
CA THR A 31 -5.08 -2.92 -23.52
C THR A 31 -3.93 -3.91 -23.69
N ILE A 32 -3.45 -4.51 -22.60
CA ILE A 32 -2.38 -5.52 -22.64
C ILE A 32 -2.83 -6.78 -23.37
N TYR A 33 -4.06 -7.23 -23.17
CA TYR A 33 -4.58 -8.42 -23.86
C TYR A 33 -4.80 -8.13 -25.36
N ARG A 34 -5.37 -6.97 -25.72
CA ARG A 34 -5.56 -6.55 -27.12
C ARG A 34 -4.24 -6.51 -27.89
N ARG A 35 -3.20 -5.86 -27.34
CA ARG A 35 -1.90 -5.76 -28.04
C ARG A 35 -1.16 -7.10 -28.16
N ASN A 36 -1.51 -8.10 -27.34
CA ASN A 36 -1.03 -9.48 -27.49
C ASN A 36 -1.94 -10.33 -28.41
N GLY A 37 -2.91 -9.70 -29.07
CA GLY A 37 -3.77 -10.28 -30.11
C GLY A 37 -5.00 -11.02 -29.59
N VAL A 38 -5.38 -10.87 -28.32
CA VAL A 38 -6.67 -11.37 -27.84
C VAL A 38 -7.78 -10.58 -28.53
N ASN A 39 -8.79 -11.27 -29.08
CA ASN A 39 -9.88 -10.63 -29.81
C ASN A 39 -10.62 -9.64 -28.89
N PRO A 40 -10.72 -8.34 -29.25
CA PRO A 40 -11.40 -7.33 -28.44
C PRO A 40 -12.84 -7.69 -28.08
N ALA A 41 -13.56 -8.41 -28.95
CA ALA A 41 -14.94 -8.82 -28.70
C ALA A 41 -15.09 -9.80 -27.53
N LYS A 42 -14.00 -10.47 -27.12
CA LYS A 42 -13.95 -11.37 -25.95
C LYS A 42 -13.64 -10.64 -24.64
N ILE A 43 -13.10 -9.42 -24.70
CA ILE A 43 -12.58 -8.76 -23.51
C ILE A 43 -13.72 -8.01 -22.80
N ARG A 44 -13.84 -8.23 -21.49
CA ARG A 44 -14.77 -7.52 -20.60
C ARG A 44 -14.00 -6.86 -19.48
N VAL A 45 -14.25 -5.57 -19.26
CA VAL A 45 -13.71 -4.85 -18.10
C VAL A 45 -14.75 -4.91 -17.00
N VAL A 46 -14.40 -5.53 -15.89
CA VAL A 46 -15.24 -5.75 -14.71
C VAL A 46 -14.41 -5.36 -13.48
N PRO A 47 -14.56 -4.12 -12.97
CA PRO A 47 -13.96 -3.66 -11.73
C PRO A 47 -14.25 -4.58 -10.54
N GLU A 48 -13.34 -4.64 -9.56
CA GLU A 48 -13.64 -5.32 -8.29
C GLU A 48 -14.51 -4.43 -7.39
N SER A 49 -15.42 -5.07 -6.66
CA SER A 49 -16.37 -4.40 -5.76
C SER A 49 -15.88 -4.33 -4.31
N VAL A 50 -16.32 -3.32 -3.58
CA VAL A 50 -16.17 -3.20 -2.12
C VAL A 50 -17.55 -3.40 -1.46
N ASP A 51 -17.59 -4.09 -0.33
CA ASP A 51 -18.80 -4.18 0.49
C ASP A 51 -19.00 -2.86 1.25
N VAL A 52 -19.86 -1.98 0.70
CA VAL A 52 -20.13 -0.66 1.26
C VAL A 52 -20.97 -0.68 2.54
N TYR A 53 -21.49 -1.85 2.96
CA TYR A 53 -22.16 -1.99 4.26
C TYR A 53 -21.15 -2.33 5.36
N GLU A 54 -20.12 -3.10 5.02
CA GLU A 54 -18.98 -3.34 5.93
C GLU A 54 -18.08 -2.11 6.00
N TYR A 55 -17.71 -1.54 4.85
CA TYR A 55 -16.87 -0.34 4.74
C TYR A 55 -17.71 0.94 4.73
N ASP A 56 -18.40 1.20 5.84
CA ASP A 56 -19.19 2.41 6.06
C ASP A 56 -18.65 3.19 7.27
N PRO A 57 -18.18 4.44 7.10
CA PRO A 57 -17.67 5.24 8.21
C PRO A 57 -18.71 5.50 9.31
N ALA A 58 -20.03 5.41 9.03
CA ALA A 58 -21.08 5.56 10.03
C ALA A 58 -21.09 4.43 11.08
N ASN A 59 -20.51 3.27 10.76
CA ASN A 59 -20.47 2.11 11.63
C ASN A 59 -19.31 2.14 12.65
N TYR A 60 -18.38 3.09 12.52
CA TYR A 60 -17.14 3.08 13.29
C TYR A 60 -16.87 4.43 13.96
N VAL A 61 -16.40 4.38 15.21
CA VAL A 61 -15.89 5.55 15.93
C VAL A 61 -14.36 5.49 15.91
N ARG A 62 -13.71 6.63 15.64
CA ARG A 62 -12.25 6.74 15.68
C ARG A 62 -11.72 6.33 17.04
N GLN A 63 -10.78 5.39 17.03
CA GLN A 63 -10.05 4.92 18.20
C GLN A 63 -8.58 5.38 18.12
N PRO A 64 -7.88 5.52 19.26
CA PRO A 64 -6.44 5.74 19.25
C PRO A 64 -5.76 4.63 18.45
N ALA A 65 -4.72 4.95 17.67
CA ALA A 65 -3.89 3.96 16.99
C ALA A 65 -3.03 3.17 18.01
N MET A 66 -3.69 2.37 18.85
CA MET A 66 -3.12 1.38 19.74
C MET A 66 -3.56 0.02 19.23
N TYR A 67 -2.58 -0.80 18.85
CA TYR A 67 -2.83 -2.17 18.43
C TYR A 67 -2.04 -3.07 19.36
N SER A 68 -2.62 -3.34 20.53
CA SER A 68 -2.16 -4.44 21.40
C SER A 68 -3.07 -5.62 21.11
N CYS A 69 -2.64 -6.48 20.20
CA CYS A 69 -3.27 -7.78 20.03
C CYS A 69 -2.19 -8.83 20.36
N PRO A 70 -2.43 -9.71 21.36
CA PRO A 70 -1.43 -10.69 21.81
C PRO A 70 -0.88 -11.59 20.70
N ASP A 71 -1.67 -11.82 19.65
CA ASP A 71 -1.36 -12.72 18.53
C ASP A 71 -0.74 -12.00 17.31
N ILE A 72 -0.39 -10.72 17.46
CA ILE A 72 0.06 -9.84 16.37
C ILE A 72 1.43 -9.28 16.71
N SER A 73 2.37 -9.37 15.76
CA SER A 73 3.65 -8.70 15.90
C SER A 73 3.48 -7.21 15.54
N SER A 74 3.08 -6.42 16.54
CA SER A 74 3.00 -4.97 16.41
C SER A 74 4.31 -4.32 16.84
N CYS A 75 4.81 -3.38 16.03
CA CYS A 75 5.98 -2.57 16.40
C CYS A 75 5.58 -1.10 16.45
N ASP A 76 6.06 -0.38 17.46
CA ASP A 76 5.80 1.04 17.68
C ASP A 76 7.13 1.69 18.09
N ASN A 77 7.58 2.73 17.37
CA ASN A 77 8.81 3.43 17.73
C ASN A 77 8.62 4.46 18.86
N ARG A 78 7.38 4.68 19.33
CA ARG A 78 7.02 5.54 20.48
C ARG A 78 5.94 4.86 21.34
N PRO A 79 6.23 3.70 21.97
CA PRO A 79 5.22 2.91 22.68
C PRO A 79 4.61 3.65 23.88
N ASN A 80 5.34 4.61 24.47
CA ASN A 80 4.93 5.33 25.68
C ASN A 80 3.98 6.51 25.44
N LEU A 81 3.57 6.78 24.19
CA LEU A 81 2.57 7.83 23.92
C LEU A 81 1.24 7.52 24.60
N THR A 82 0.71 8.52 25.29
CA THR A 82 -0.60 8.47 25.95
C THR A 82 -1.73 8.32 24.93
N ARG A 83 -2.91 7.93 25.42
CA ARG A 83 -4.11 7.80 24.60
C ARG A 83 -4.48 9.13 23.94
N GLU A 84 -4.42 10.22 24.70
CA GLU A 84 -4.73 11.57 24.25
C GLU A 84 -3.76 12.04 23.16
N GLU A 85 -2.45 11.83 23.36
CA GLU A 85 -1.44 12.16 22.34
C GLU A 85 -1.66 11.40 21.04
N ARG A 86 -2.08 10.12 21.10
CA ARG A 86 -2.38 9.33 19.90
C ARG A 86 -3.60 9.84 19.16
N LEU A 87 -4.65 10.27 19.87
CA LEU A 87 -5.88 10.79 19.26
C LEU A 87 -5.70 12.16 18.60
N GLN A 88 -4.76 12.96 19.07
CA GLN A 88 -4.47 14.29 18.52
C GLN A 88 -3.59 14.26 17.28
N ARG A 89 -3.03 13.10 16.92
CA ARG A 89 -2.18 12.94 15.74
C ARG A 89 -3.02 12.80 14.47
N TYR A 90 -2.44 13.26 13.37
CA TYR A 90 -2.89 12.97 12.01
C TYR A 90 -2.31 11.63 11.57
N VAL A 91 -3.18 10.68 11.23
CA VAL A 91 -2.84 9.29 10.95
C VAL A 91 -2.84 9.04 9.45
N PHE A 92 -1.66 8.81 8.89
CA PHE A 92 -1.51 8.23 7.56
C PHE A 92 -1.57 6.72 7.67
N PHE A 93 -2.41 6.07 6.86
CA PHE A 93 -2.56 4.62 6.87
C PHE A 93 -2.16 4.00 5.52
N SER A 94 -1.48 2.86 5.58
CA SER A 94 -1.19 2.02 4.42
C SER A 94 -1.47 0.55 4.74
N ASN A 95 -2.10 -0.15 3.80
CA ASN A 95 -2.41 -1.58 3.94
C ASN A 95 -1.88 -2.37 2.73
N PHE A 96 -0.76 -3.07 2.92
CA PHE A 96 -0.15 -3.90 1.88
C PHE A 96 0.76 -4.98 2.47
N LYS A 97 0.98 -6.05 1.69
CA LYS A 97 2.06 -7.00 1.96
C LYS A 97 3.41 -6.30 1.85
N TRP A 98 4.36 -6.63 2.74
CA TRP A 98 5.69 -6.04 2.68
C TRP A 98 6.45 -6.61 1.50
N GLU A 99 6.34 -5.94 0.35
CA GLU A 99 6.91 -6.39 -0.91
C GLU A 99 7.37 -5.19 -1.73
N ASP A 100 8.49 -5.29 -2.46
CA ASP A 100 9.04 -4.15 -3.19
C ASP A 100 8.06 -3.52 -4.19
N ARG A 101 7.15 -4.33 -4.76
CA ARG A 101 6.12 -3.84 -5.69
C ARG A 101 5.07 -2.96 -5.00
N LYS A 102 4.93 -3.05 -3.69
CA LYS A 102 3.99 -2.28 -2.87
C LYS A 102 4.55 -0.92 -2.45
N GLY A 103 5.83 -0.64 -2.73
CA GLY A 103 6.42 0.68 -2.55
C GLY A 103 6.63 1.09 -1.09
N TRP A 104 6.88 0.12 -0.21
CA TRP A 104 7.20 0.40 1.21
C TRP A 104 8.40 1.37 1.33
N ASP A 105 9.37 1.26 0.42
CA ASP A 105 10.56 2.10 0.34
C ASP A 105 10.22 3.54 -0.04
N VAL A 106 9.32 3.71 -1.01
CA VAL A 106 8.82 5.02 -1.44
C VAL A 106 8.00 5.67 -0.32
N LEU A 107 7.14 4.90 0.35
CA LEU A 107 6.34 5.37 1.48
C LEU A 107 7.21 5.90 2.62
N LEU A 108 8.20 5.12 3.05
CA LEU A 108 9.06 5.49 4.17
C LEU A 108 9.93 6.72 3.84
N LYS A 109 10.46 6.81 2.61
CA LYS A 109 11.21 7.99 2.15
C LYS A 109 10.34 9.24 2.12
N ALA A 110 9.15 9.16 1.50
CA ALA A 110 8.25 10.31 1.43
C ALA A 110 7.81 10.77 2.82
N TYR A 111 7.53 9.84 3.74
CA TYR A 111 7.17 10.17 5.12
C TYR A 111 8.34 10.80 5.89
N TRP A 112 9.57 10.31 5.67
CA TRP A 112 10.78 10.93 6.22
C TRP A 112 11.05 12.33 5.64
N ASP A 113 10.89 12.52 4.34
CA ASP A 113 11.12 13.82 3.71
C ASP A 113 10.10 14.87 4.19
N ALA A 114 8.84 14.44 4.39
CA ALA A 114 7.77 15.32 4.85
C ALA A 114 7.83 15.63 6.36
N PHE A 115 8.21 14.66 7.19
CA PHE A 115 8.05 14.75 8.65
C PHE A 115 9.31 14.43 9.45
N GLY A 116 10.43 14.10 8.81
CA GLY A 116 11.70 13.74 9.44
C GLY A 116 12.42 14.91 10.11
N LEU A 117 13.73 14.81 10.28
CA LEU A 117 14.51 15.78 11.05
C LEU A 117 14.52 17.20 10.45
N SER A 118 14.32 17.34 9.14
CA SER A 118 14.21 18.63 8.46
C SER A 118 12.85 19.30 8.61
N ALA A 119 11.83 18.56 9.05
CA ALA A 119 10.47 19.11 9.19
C ALA A 119 10.34 19.94 10.48
N PRO A 120 9.49 20.98 10.48
CA PRO A 120 9.16 21.72 11.68
C PRO A 120 8.66 20.80 12.82
N PRO A 121 9.07 21.02 14.09
CA PRO A 121 8.65 20.19 15.22
C PRO A 121 7.13 20.02 15.33
N GLU A 122 6.37 21.07 15.03
CA GLU A 122 4.91 21.07 15.05
C GLU A 122 4.26 20.09 14.05
N LEU A 123 4.96 19.72 12.96
CA LEU A 123 4.52 18.68 12.03
C LEU A 123 5.01 17.30 12.47
N ARG A 124 6.31 17.18 12.77
CA ARG A 124 6.95 15.91 13.17
C ARG A 124 6.33 15.27 14.40
N GLU A 125 5.88 16.08 15.36
CA GLU A 125 5.30 15.60 16.61
C GLU A 125 3.80 15.36 16.52
N ARG A 126 3.16 15.62 15.38
CA ARG A 126 1.70 15.51 15.21
C ARG A 126 1.25 14.48 14.18
N THR A 127 2.13 13.69 13.61
CA THR A 127 1.75 12.63 12.67
C THR A 127 2.01 11.24 13.23
N THR A 128 1.30 10.25 12.68
CA THR A 128 1.60 8.82 12.81
C THR A 128 1.46 8.17 11.44
N LEU A 129 2.44 7.36 11.05
CA LEU A 129 2.30 6.43 9.92
C LEU A 129 1.92 5.06 10.48
N VAL A 130 0.76 4.55 10.11
CA VAL A 130 0.31 3.20 10.43
C VAL A 130 0.45 2.34 9.18
N ILE A 131 1.18 1.22 9.29
CA ILE A 131 1.31 0.25 8.21
C ILE A 131 0.71 -1.07 8.67
N LYS A 132 -0.43 -1.45 8.09
CA LYS A 132 -0.91 -2.84 8.16
C LYS A 132 -0.17 -3.66 7.12
N THR A 133 0.49 -4.72 7.56
CA THR A 133 1.25 -5.57 6.66
C THR A 133 1.17 -7.06 6.97
N ARG A 134 1.67 -7.83 6.01
CA ARG A 134 1.98 -9.25 6.15
C ARG A 134 3.36 -9.46 5.55
N ILE A 135 4.23 -10.07 6.33
CA ILE A 135 5.59 -10.42 5.89
C ILE A 135 5.57 -11.86 5.41
N THR A 136 6.19 -12.10 4.25
CA THR A 136 6.34 -13.45 3.70
C THR A 136 7.78 -13.65 3.27
N GLN A 137 8.37 -14.79 3.65
CA GLN A 137 9.79 -15.08 3.44
C GLN A 137 10.22 -14.95 1.97
N THR A 138 9.36 -15.30 1.01
CA THR A 138 9.63 -15.21 -0.43
C THR A 138 9.92 -13.78 -0.89
N TYR A 139 9.22 -12.79 -0.33
CA TYR A 139 9.32 -11.39 -0.76
C TYR A 139 10.13 -10.52 0.19
N SER A 140 10.43 -11.01 1.40
CA SER A 140 11.19 -10.28 2.42
C SER A 140 12.01 -11.21 3.30
N PRO A 141 12.96 -11.96 2.71
CA PRO A 141 13.76 -12.93 3.47
C PRO A 141 14.61 -12.27 4.57
N TYR A 142 14.99 -11.01 4.37
CA TYR A 142 15.79 -10.21 5.30
C TYR A 142 15.06 -9.84 6.61
N LEU A 143 13.72 -9.85 6.62
CA LEU A 143 12.92 -9.52 7.81
C LEU A 143 12.64 -10.72 8.72
N PHE A 144 13.07 -11.93 8.35
CA PHE A 144 12.69 -13.13 9.11
C PHE A 144 13.53 -13.33 10.39
N ASN A 145 14.70 -12.70 10.47
CA ASN A 145 15.60 -12.77 11.62
C ASN A 145 15.73 -11.42 12.33
N ASP A 146 14.86 -10.46 12.00
CA ASP A 146 15.00 -9.08 12.44
C ASP A 146 13.64 -8.41 12.69
N SER A 147 13.62 -7.43 13.58
CA SER A 147 12.44 -6.58 13.77
C SER A 147 12.31 -5.59 12.62
N ILE A 148 11.08 -5.26 12.22
CA ILE A 148 10.87 -4.29 11.15
C ILE A 148 11.43 -2.90 11.47
N LEU A 149 11.43 -2.52 12.76
CA LEU A 149 12.01 -1.25 13.20
C LEU A 149 13.54 -1.24 13.07
N HIS A 150 14.21 -2.35 13.42
CA HIS A 150 15.66 -2.47 13.22
C HIS A 150 16.02 -2.49 11.73
N PHE A 151 15.21 -3.15 10.90
CA PHE A 151 15.34 -3.09 9.46
C PHE A 151 15.23 -1.66 8.93
N ILE A 152 14.19 -0.90 9.33
CA ILE A 152 14.00 0.49 8.90
C ILE A 152 15.19 1.35 9.33
N GLU A 153 15.68 1.17 10.56
CA GLU A 153 16.87 1.87 11.05
C GLU A 153 18.11 1.56 10.19
N THR A 154 18.39 0.27 9.98
CA THR A 154 19.58 -0.18 9.23
C THR A 154 19.51 0.26 7.77
N TRP A 155 18.36 0.09 7.13
CA TRP A 155 18.10 0.55 5.77
C TRP A 155 18.23 2.07 5.66
N GLY A 156 17.64 2.81 6.60
CA GLY A 156 17.74 4.27 6.62
C GLY A 156 19.19 4.75 6.76
N ARG A 157 19.94 4.17 7.71
CA ARG A 157 21.36 4.47 7.95
C ARG A 157 22.30 4.07 6.82
N SER A 158 21.88 3.13 5.96
CA SER A 158 22.64 2.77 4.75
C SER A 158 22.68 3.89 3.69
N GLY A 159 21.97 5.00 3.93
CA GLY A 159 21.91 6.17 3.05
C GLY A 159 20.51 6.39 2.46
N ALA A 160 19.54 5.51 2.73
CA ALA A 160 18.18 5.65 2.23
C ALA A 160 17.41 6.80 2.90
N LEU A 161 17.74 7.14 4.15
CA LEU A 161 17.12 8.22 4.91
C LEU A 161 18.21 9.18 5.43
N PRO A 162 18.56 10.24 4.67
CA PRO A 162 19.65 11.13 5.01
C PRO A 162 19.50 11.74 6.42
N GLY A 163 20.54 11.57 7.25
CA GLY A 163 20.58 12.11 8.61
C GLY A 163 19.95 11.23 9.70
N LEU A 164 19.34 10.09 9.36
CA LEU A 164 18.83 9.15 10.34
C LEU A 164 20.00 8.51 11.13
N ARG A 165 19.97 8.59 12.47
CA ARG A 165 20.99 7.96 13.33
C ARG A 165 20.43 6.77 14.11
N SER A 166 19.15 6.83 14.47
CA SER A 166 18.41 5.75 15.13
C SER A 166 16.93 5.80 14.77
N ILE A 167 16.17 4.73 15.05
CA ILE A 167 14.73 4.70 14.82
C ILE A 167 13.95 5.77 15.61
N ALA A 168 14.54 6.32 16.68
CA ALA A 168 13.96 7.42 17.45
C ALA A 168 13.96 8.75 16.68
N ASP A 169 14.86 8.93 15.70
CA ASP A 169 14.85 10.09 14.80
C ASP A 169 13.68 9.99 13.80
N PHE A 170 13.20 8.78 13.49
CA PHE A 170 12.08 8.56 12.57
C PHE A 170 10.76 9.12 13.17
N PRO A 171 9.89 9.75 12.36
CA PRO A 171 8.59 10.21 12.84
C PRO A 171 7.76 9.03 13.37
N HIS A 172 6.71 9.28 14.13
CA HIS A 172 5.96 8.19 14.76
C HIS A 172 5.46 7.20 13.71
N ILE A 173 5.81 5.93 13.87
CA ILE A 173 5.41 4.83 13.00
C ILE A 173 4.93 3.65 13.85
N VAL A 174 3.82 3.07 13.43
CA VAL A 174 3.25 1.84 13.97
C VAL A 174 3.11 0.84 12.84
N VAL A 175 3.73 -0.34 12.99
CA VAL A 175 3.59 -1.44 12.05
C VAL A 175 2.78 -2.54 12.71
N VAL A 176 1.75 -3.01 12.02
CA VAL A 176 0.87 -4.10 12.47
C VAL A 176 1.06 -5.28 11.52
N GLU A 177 1.80 -6.30 11.94
CA GLU A 177 2.06 -7.51 11.14
C GLU A 177 1.21 -8.68 11.63
N GLY A 178 0.66 -9.46 10.70
CA GLY A 178 -0.07 -10.68 11.01
C GLY A 178 -1.50 -10.70 10.47
N LYS A 179 -2.35 -11.57 11.01
CA LYS A 179 -3.76 -11.66 10.61
C LYS A 179 -4.62 -10.77 11.51
N LEU A 180 -5.59 -10.12 10.90
CA LEU A 180 -6.67 -9.38 11.56
C LEU A 180 -7.99 -9.90 11.01
N SER A 181 -9.04 -9.82 11.82
CA SER A 181 -10.42 -9.93 11.35
C SER A 181 -10.79 -8.77 10.42
N GLY A 182 -11.83 -8.95 9.61
CA GLY A 182 -12.34 -7.89 8.73
C GLY A 182 -12.67 -6.62 9.52
N ALA A 183 -13.42 -6.75 10.62
CA ALA A 183 -13.77 -5.63 11.50
C ALA A 183 -12.55 -4.89 12.06
N GLU A 184 -11.48 -5.59 12.44
CA GLU A 184 -10.25 -4.94 12.90
C GLU A 184 -9.56 -4.16 11.77
N ILE A 185 -9.53 -4.70 10.54
CA ILE A 185 -8.99 -3.99 9.38
C ILE A 185 -9.82 -2.74 9.07
N VAL A 186 -11.15 -2.84 9.05
CA VAL A 186 -12.05 -1.70 8.84
C VAL A 186 -11.85 -0.63 9.91
N GLN A 187 -11.69 -1.04 11.17
CA GLN A 187 -11.37 -0.11 12.26
C GLN A 187 -10.03 0.63 12.04
N MET A 188 -9.04 0.02 11.37
CA MET A 188 -7.79 0.72 11.02
C MET A 188 -8.03 1.83 9.99
N TYR A 189 -8.89 1.60 8.99
CA TYR A 189 -9.32 2.66 8.06
C TYR A 189 -10.08 3.76 8.81
N ALA A 190 -11.02 3.41 9.69
CA ALA A 190 -11.77 4.39 10.50
C ALA A 190 -10.88 5.20 11.46
N ASN A 191 -9.70 4.69 11.81
CA ASN A 191 -8.74 5.39 12.66
C ASN A 191 -7.84 6.36 11.89
N ALA A 192 -7.82 6.25 10.55
CA ALA A 192 -6.95 7.03 9.68
C ALA A 192 -7.56 8.39 9.31
N ASP A 193 -6.68 9.34 8.99
CA ASP A 193 -7.05 10.64 8.42
C ASP A 193 -6.74 10.72 6.92
N ALA A 194 -5.81 9.89 6.42
CA ALA A 194 -5.52 9.70 5.01
C ALA A 194 -4.99 8.29 4.73
N PHE A 195 -5.25 7.79 3.52
CA PHE A 195 -4.67 6.54 3.03
C PHE A 195 -3.58 6.80 1.99
N VAL A 196 -2.43 6.14 2.11
CA VAL A 196 -1.28 6.33 1.23
C VAL A 196 -0.89 4.99 0.59
N TYR A 197 -0.82 4.95 -0.73
CA TYR A 197 -0.64 3.74 -1.51
C TYR A 197 0.31 3.94 -2.70
N PRO A 198 1.63 4.12 -2.45
CA PRO A 198 2.63 4.38 -3.48
C PRO A 198 3.09 3.10 -4.17
N THR A 199 2.15 2.21 -4.50
CA THR A 199 2.43 0.92 -5.13
C THR A 199 3.00 1.13 -6.53
N LYS A 200 3.92 0.25 -6.95
CA LYS A 200 4.55 0.33 -8.28
C LYS A 200 3.61 -0.15 -9.39
N ALA A 201 2.63 -1.00 -9.05
CA ALA A 201 1.50 -1.37 -9.91
C ALA A 201 0.44 -2.13 -9.07
N GLU A 202 -0.82 -2.18 -9.48
CA GLU A 202 -1.86 -3.03 -8.90
C GLU A 202 -2.81 -3.59 -9.96
N GLY A 203 -3.42 -4.74 -9.64
CA GLY A 203 -4.50 -5.32 -10.45
C GLY A 203 -5.77 -4.49 -10.35
N TRP A 204 -6.17 -4.13 -9.14
CA TRP A 204 -7.28 -3.21 -8.90
C TRP A 204 -6.86 -2.14 -7.89
N GLY A 205 -6.38 -2.60 -6.73
CA GLY A 205 -6.08 -1.73 -5.60
C GLY A 205 -7.21 -1.72 -4.56
N LEU A 206 -7.74 -2.90 -4.22
CA LEU A 206 -8.80 -3.07 -3.20
C LEU A 206 -8.57 -2.23 -1.94
N PRO A 207 -7.36 -2.18 -1.33
CA PRO A 207 -7.14 -1.35 -0.15
C PRO A 207 -7.42 0.15 -0.35
N ALA A 208 -7.16 0.66 -1.56
CA ALA A 208 -7.47 2.04 -1.89
C ALA A 208 -8.98 2.24 -2.10
N ALA A 209 -9.66 1.30 -2.75
CA ALA A 209 -11.11 1.33 -2.92
C ALA A 209 -11.84 1.24 -1.57
N GLU A 210 -11.37 0.37 -0.65
CA GLU A 210 -11.83 0.27 0.74
C GLU A 210 -11.63 1.59 1.49
N ALA A 211 -10.46 2.22 1.35
CA ALA A 211 -10.20 3.53 1.95
C ALA A 211 -11.13 4.63 1.40
N MET A 212 -11.39 4.63 0.09
CA MET A 212 -12.36 5.54 -0.53
C MET A 212 -13.78 5.32 0.00
N ALA A 213 -14.22 4.06 0.18
CA ALA A 213 -15.51 3.73 0.76
C ALA A 213 -15.64 4.24 2.21
N MET A 214 -14.54 4.18 2.97
CA MET A 214 -14.43 4.77 4.31
C MET A 214 -14.33 6.30 4.34
N GLY A 215 -14.44 6.97 3.18
CA GLY A 215 -14.41 8.42 3.07
C GLY A 215 -13.02 9.04 3.26
N LEU A 216 -11.95 8.25 3.19
CA LEU A 216 -10.59 8.76 3.39
C LEU A 216 -10.07 9.47 2.13
N PRO A 217 -9.32 10.57 2.28
CA PRO A 217 -8.49 11.07 1.19
C PRO A 217 -7.42 10.02 0.85
N VAL A 218 -7.36 9.63 -0.43
CA VAL A 218 -6.46 8.58 -0.92
C VAL A 218 -5.33 9.17 -1.76
N LEU A 219 -4.09 8.93 -1.36
CA LEU A 219 -2.88 9.20 -2.14
C LEU A 219 -2.46 7.90 -2.84
N ILE A 220 -2.50 7.83 -4.16
CA ILE A 220 -2.25 6.60 -4.90
C ILE A 220 -1.48 6.84 -6.20
N THR A 221 -0.57 5.92 -6.54
CA THR A 221 0.19 5.95 -7.80
C THR A 221 -0.72 5.98 -9.01
N GLU A 222 -0.50 6.96 -9.89
CA GLU A 222 -1.20 7.13 -11.17
C GLU A 222 -0.72 6.11 -12.21
N TRP A 223 -0.91 4.83 -11.94
CA TRP A 223 -0.44 3.75 -12.81
C TRP A 223 -1.26 2.47 -12.68
N SER A 224 -1.34 1.71 -13.77
CA SER A 224 -1.93 0.36 -13.84
C SER A 224 -3.43 0.28 -13.50
N GLY A 225 -3.89 -0.80 -12.86
CA GLY A 225 -5.30 -1.05 -12.55
C GLY A 225 -6.03 0.09 -11.83
N PRO A 226 -5.43 0.72 -10.81
CA PRO A 226 -6.04 1.82 -10.08
C PRO A 226 -6.48 3.00 -10.94
N LEU A 227 -5.93 3.20 -12.14
CA LEU A 227 -6.40 4.26 -13.04
C LEU A 227 -7.91 4.20 -13.28
N GLN A 228 -8.51 3.02 -13.22
CA GLN A 228 -9.95 2.83 -13.43
C GLN A 228 -10.81 3.47 -12.33
N MET A 229 -10.29 3.69 -11.12
CA MET A 229 -11.01 4.36 -10.01
C MET A 229 -10.65 5.85 -9.87
N MET A 230 -9.70 6.34 -10.68
CA MET A 230 -9.23 7.73 -10.63
C MET A 230 -10.11 8.63 -11.52
N GLU A 231 -11.27 8.99 -10.99
CA GLU A 231 -12.11 10.04 -11.55
C GLU A 231 -11.60 11.44 -11.13
N ARG A 232 -12.15 12.49 -11.75
CA ARG A 232 -11.79 13.87 -11.38
C ARG A 232 -12.06 14.10 -9.90
N ASP A 233 -11.03 14.56 -9.18
CA ASP A 233 -11.06 14.89 -7.75
C ASP A 233 -11.38 13.71 -6.80
N SER A 234 -11.27 12.45 -7.25
CA SER A 234 -11.51 11.28 -6.38
C SER A 234 -10.31 10.88 -5.50
N CYS A 235 -9.10 11.29 -5.88
CA CYS A 235 -7.86 10.95 -5.18
C CYS A 235 -6.73 11.94 -5.46
N PHE A 236 -5.73 11.94 -4.57
CA PHE A 236 -4.43 12.57 -4.78
C PHE A 236 -3.53 11.63 -5.59
N ARG A 237 -3.28 12.00 -6.84
CA ARG A 237 -2.54 11.18 -7.80
C ARG A 237 -1.05 11.37 -7.58
N ILE A 238 -0.32 10.28 -7.33
CA ILE A 238 1.14 10.27 -7.24
C ILE A 238 1.67 10.03 -8.66
N PRO A 239 2.31 11.02 -9.30
CA PRO A 239 2.80 10.87 -10.67
C PRO A 239 3.94 9.86 -10.73
N VAL A 240 4.09 9.22 -11.89
CA VAL A 240 5.19 8.30 -12.17
C VAL A 240 6.29 9.02 -12.95
N ASP A 241 7.48 9.09 -12.37
CA ASP A 241 8.65 9.71 -13.01
C ASP A 241 9.19 8.87 -14.19
N GLY A 242 8.96 7.56 -14.17
CA GLY A 242 9.39 6.67 -15.24
C GLY A 242 9.17 5.19 -14.92
N LEU A 243 9.43 4.34 -15.92
CA LEU A 243 9.35 2.89 -15.79
C LEU A 243 10.76 2.29 -15.83
N ALA A 244 11.05 1.42 -14.86
CA ALA A 244 12.26 0.59 -14.88
C ALA A 244 11.95 -0.82 -15.41
N GLU A 245 12.98 -1.54 -15.83
CA GLU A 245 12.89 -2.98 -16.01
C GLU A 245 12.99 -3.69 -14.65
N ILE A 246 12.25 -4.78 -14.53
CA ILE A 246 12.30 -5.63 -13.35
C ILE A 246 13.60 -6.43 -13.39
N SER A 247 14.25 -6.55 -12.25
CA SER A 247 15.44 -7.40 -12.12
C SER A 247 15.12 -8.84 -12.56
N PRO A 248 15.99 -9.50 -13.33
CA PRO A 248 15.83 -10.93 -13.64
C PRO A 248 15.73 -11.83 -12.41
N ASN A 249 16.24 -11.36 -11.26
CA ASN A 249 16.19 -12.06 -9.98
C ASN A 249 14.94 -11.71 -9.16
N SER A 250 13.97 -11.02 -9.77
CA SER A 250 12.74 -10.64 -9.08
C SER A 250 11.96 -11.87 -8.63
N PRO A 251 11.45 -11.89 -7.38
CA PRO A 251 10.67 -13.02 -6.86
C PRO A 251 9.33 -13.23 -7.59
N TYR A 252 8.94 -12.33 -8.50
CA TYR A 252 7.71 -12.43 -9.28
C TYR A 252 7.87 -13.19 -10.61
N GLY A 253 9.10 -13.50 -11.03
CA GLY A 253 9.38 -14.44 -12.13
C GLY A 253 8.88 -13.99 -13.50
N TYR A 254 9.38 -12.84 -13.97
CA TYR A 254 9.17 -12.31 -15.32
C TYR A 254 10.34 -12.60 -16.25
#